data_AF-A0A1R3GQA1-F1
#
_entry.id   AF-A0A1R3GQA1-F1
#
_cell.length_a   1.000
_cell.length_b   1.000
_cell.length_c   1.000
_cell.angle_alpha   90.00
_cell.angle_beta   90.00
_cell.angle_gamma   90.00
#
_symmetry.space_group_name_H-M   'P 1'
#
loop_
_entity.id
_entity.type
_entity.pdbx_description
1 polymer ?
#
loop_
_entity_poly.entity_id
_entity_poly.type
_entity_poly.pdbx_seq_one_letter_code
_entity_poly.pdbx_strand_id
1 'polypeptide(L)'
;MEQGKKKKKLFWVPAIAPLTSVILSTFFVYITRADKHGVQIVSISFAKILLQVTRPRTAILGKLPRTTVYRNILQYPDATKVPGILIVRVDSAIYFSNSNYVKERILRWLADEEENLKEHSQPRIQYLIVEMSPVTDIDTSGIHALEELFRSLEKRDIKVT
;
A
#
# COMPACT_ATOMS: atom_id res chain seq x y z
N MET A 1 7.00 -36.94 -43.25
CA MET A 1 6.81 -37.42 -41.86
C MET A 1 8.12 -38.04 -41.42
N GLU A 2 9.00 -37.29 -40.77
CA GLU A 2 10.30 -37.81 -40.30
C GLU A 2 10.23 -37.93 -38.78
N GLN A 3 10.06 -39.15 -38.28
CA GLN A 3 10.08 -39.42 -36.84
C GLN A 3 11.54 -39.39 -36.36
N GLY A 4 11.87 -38.35 -35.58
CA GLY A 4 13.18 -38.19 -34.97
C GLY A 4 13.58 -39.38 -34.11
N LYS A 5 14.69 -40.04 -34.46
CA LYS A 5 15.31 -41.11 -33.66
C LYS A 5 15.67 -40.57 -32.27
N LYS A 6 14.88 -40.91 -31.23
CA LYS A 6 15.23 -40.62 -29.83
C LYS A 6 16.60 -41.25 -29.51
N LYS A 7 17.57 -40.43 -29.13
CA LYS A 7 18.93 -40.86 -28.77
C LYS A 7 18.89 -41.77 -27.54
N LYS A 8 19.02 -43.09 -27.73
CA LYS A 8 18.96 -44.13 -26.68
C LYS A 8 19.93 -43.91 -25.52
N LYS A 9 21.03 -43.18 -25.73
CA LYS A 9 22.06 -42.90 -24.71
C LYS A 9 21.67 -41.84 -23.65
N LEU A 10 20.54 -41.13 -23.80
CA LEU A 10 20.10 -40.08 -22.85
C LEU A 10 18.76 -40.39 -22.14
N PHE A 11 18.18 -41.59 -22.32
CA PHE A 11 16.87 -41.94 -21.75
C PHE A 11 16.81 -41.92 -20.21
N TRP A 12 17.96 -42.11 -19.57
CA TRP A 12 18.16 -42.11 -18.11
C TRP A 12 18.30 -40.70 -17.50
N VAL A 13 18.51 -39.66 -18.31
CA VAL A 13 18.68 -38.28 -17.83
C VAL A 13 17.43 -37.77 -17.08
N PRO A 14 16.20 -37.92 -17.59
CA PRO A 14 15.00 -37.53 -16.84
C PRO A 14 14.77 -38.36 -15.58
N ALA A 15 15.24 -39.60 -15.54
CA ALA A 15 15.09 -40.49 -14.38
C ALA A 15 16.00 -40.08 -13.20
N ILE A 16 17.17 -39.53 -13.50
CA ILE A 16 18.17 -39.14 -12.48
C ILE A 16 18.10 -37.64 -12.17
N ALA A 17 17.59 -36.82 -13.10
CA ALA A 17 17.51 -35.37 -12.96
C ALA A 17 16.90 -34.89 -11.62
N PRO A 18 15.81 -35.48 -11.08
CA PRO A 18 15.27 -35.06 -9.79
C PRO A 18 16.26 -35.30 -8.64
N LEU A 19 16.92 -36.46 -8.62
CA LEU A 19 17.85 -36.82 -7.55
C LEU A 19 19.09 -35.92 -7.59
N THR A 20 19.66 -35.71 -8.78
CA THR A 20 20.81 -34.80 -8.94
C THR A 20 20.44 -33.36 -8.63
N SER A 21 19.22 -32.93 -8.95
CA SER A 21 18.73 -31.59 -8.62
C SER A 21 18.62 -31.39 -7.11
N VAL A 22 18.11 -32.38 -6.37
CA VAL A 22 18.01 -32.32 -4.90
C VAL A 22 19.39 -32.33 -4.26
N ILE A 23 20.28 -33.21 -4.72
CA ILE A 23 21.66 -33.28 -4.19
C ILE A 23 22.41 -31.97 -4.43
N LEU A 24 22.34 -31.42 -5.65
CA LEU A 24 22.96 -30.12 -5.95
C LEU A 24 22.36 -29.00 -5.12
N SER A 25 21.02 -28.95 -4.97
CA SER A 25 20.38 -27.88 -4.21
C SER A 25 20.73 -27.94 -2.72
N THR A 26 20.72 -29.12 -2.11
CA THR A 26 21.13 -29.31 -0.70
C THR A 26 22.61 -28.97 -0.49
N PHE A 27 23.49 -29.39 -1.42
CA PHE A 27 24.91 -29.06 -1.35
C PHE A 27 25.16 -27.55 -1.42
N PHE A 28 24.45 -26.85 -2.30
CA PHE A 28 24.55 -25.40 -2.42
C PHE A 28 24.03 -24.67 -1.18
N VAL A 29 22.89 -25.09 -0.62
CA VAL A 29 22.33 -24.56 0.64
C VAL A 29 23.33 -24.71 1.79
N TYR A 30 23.99 -25.87 1.89
CA TYR A 30 24.97 -26.15 2.94
C TYR A 30 26.23 -25.29 2.81
N ILE A 31 26.85 -25.20 1.62
CA ILE A 31 28.07 -24.41 1.40
C ILE A 31 27.84 -22.92 1.63
N THR A 32 26.73 -22.40 1.09
CA THR A 32 26.39 -20.98 1.22
C THR A 32 25.93 -20.60 2.63
N ARG A 33 25.75 -21.59 3.52
CA ARG A 33 25.06 -21.42 4.82
C ARG A 33 23.74 -20.66 4.65
N ALA A 34 23.01 -20.99 3.60
CA ALA A 34 21.71 -20.39 3.31
C ALA A 34 20.67 -20.73 4.38
N ASP A 35 20.90 -21.73 5.23
CA ASP A 35 20.11 -21.96 6.44
C ASP A 35 20.26 -20.79 7.45
N LYS A 36 21.45 -20.20 7.58
CA LYS A 36 21.72 -19.09 8.50
C LYS A 36 21.31 -17.74 7.92
N HIS A 37 21.58 -17.52 6.64
CA HIS A 37 21.29 -16.24 5.96
C HIS A 37 19.95 -16.24 5.23
N GLY A 38 19.50 -17.37 4.71
CA GLY A 38 18.25 -17.47 3.95
C GLY A 38 17.02 -17.26 4.82
N VAL A 39 17.01 -17.74 6.07
CA VAL A 39 15.94 -17.40 7.03
C VAL A 39 15.89 -15.89 7.26
N GLN A 40 17.04 -15.23 7.40
CA GLN A 40 17.10 -13.77 7.56
C GLN A 40 16.60 -13.04 6.30
N ILE A 41 17.03 -13.47 5.11
CA ILE A 41 16.60 -12.89 3.83
C ILE A 41 15.09 -13.03 3.64
N VAL A 42 14.55 -14.24 3.83
CA VAL A 42 13.10 -14.49 3.73
C VAL A 42 12.33 -13.68 4.77
N SER A 43 12.84 -13.59 6.00
CA SER A 43 12.22 -12.79 7.07
C SER A 43 12.21 -11.31 6.73
N ILE A 44 13.30 -10.75 6.20
CA ILE A 44 13.39 -9.34 5.78
C ILE A 44 12.45 -9.09 4.58
N SER A 45 12.40 -9.98 3.60
CA SER A 45 11.48 -9.87 2.46
C SER A 45 10.03 -9.91 2.91
N PHE A 46 9.67 -10.84 3.80
CA PHE A 46 8.33 -10.95 4.36
C PHE A 46 7.96 -9.71 5.19
N ALA A 47 8.86 -9.24 6.06
CA ALA A 47 8.68 -8.01 6.82
C ALA A 47 8.48 -6.79 5.90
N LYS A 48 9.22 -6.69 4.79
CA LYS A 48 9.04 -5.63 3.80
C LYS A 48 7.66 -5.68 3.14
N ILE A 49 7.17 -6.87 2.81
CA ILE A 49 5.81 -7.06 2.28
C ILE A 49 4.76 -6.64 3.31
N LEU A 50 4.91 -7.08 4.57
CA LEU A 50 4.01 -6.67 5.66
C LEU A 50 4.00 -5.15 5.84
N LEU A 51 5.17 -4.50 5.86
CA LEU A 51 5.26 -3.04 5.94
C LEU A 51 4.58 -2.35 4.76
N GLN A 52 4.68 -2.92 3.56
CA GLN A 52 4.03 -2.37 2.36
C GLN A 52 2.51 -2.51 2.42
N VAL A 53 1.98 -3.66 2.86
CA VAL A 53 0.54 -3.92 2.97
C VAL A 53 -0.09 -3.09 4.10
N THR A 54 0.61 -2.96 5.22
CA THR A 54 0.17 -2.18 6.40
C THR A 54 0.22 -0.67 6.17
N ARG A 55 0.97 -0.19 5.17
CA ARG A 55 1.14 1.24 4.84
C ARG A 55 0.76 1.54 3.40
N PRO A 56 -0.55 1.50 3.06
CA PRO A 56 -1.00 1.77 1.71
C PRO A 56 -0.69 3.19 1.26
N ARG A 57 -0.72 3.39 -0.06
CA ARG A 57 -0.57 4.72 -0.64
C ARG A 57 -1.80 5.57 -0.29
N THR A 58 -1.55 6.81 0.08
CA THR A 58 -2.56 7.84 0.31
C THR A 58 -2.12 9.11 -0.39
N ALA A 59 -3.04 9.92 -0.88
CA ALA A 59 -2.71 11.18 -1.56
C ALA A 59 -3.63 12.31 -1.10
N ILE A 60 -3.09 13.53 -0.97
CA ILE A 60 -3.92 14.73 -0.94
C ILE A 60 -4.29 15.09 -2.37
N LEU A 61 -5.58 15.34 -2.61
CA LEU A 61 -6.08 15.76 -3.91
C LEU A 61 -6.31 17.27 -3.96
N GLY A 62 -5.96 17.86 -5.10
CA GLY A 62 -6.27 19.24 -5.48
C GLY A 62 -7.08 19.27 -6.77
N LYS A 63 -7.79 20.37 -7.01
CA LYS A 63 -8.58 20.60 -8.21
C LYS A 63 -7.69 21.10 -9.34
N LEU A 64 -7.79 20.47 -10.50
CA LEU A 64 -7.10 20.96 -11.70
C LEU A 64 -7.79 22.22 -12.26
N PRO A 65 -7.04 23.23 -12.71
CA PRO A 65 -7.60 24.49 -13.19
C PRO A 65 -8.59 24.28 -14.33
N ARG A 66 -9.74 24.96 -14.27
CA ARG A 66 -10.79 24.93 -15.30
C ARG A 66 -11.41 23.54 -15.54
N THR A 67 -11.34 22.64 -14.57
CA THR A 67 -11.95 21.30 -14.67
C THR A 67 -12.73 20.93 -13.40
N THR A 68 -13.44 19.81 -13.45
CA THR A 68 -14.03 19.13 -12.28
C THR A 68 -13.14 18.00 -11.75
N VAL A 69 -11.91 17.89 -12.25
CA VAL A 69 -11.02 16.76 -11.98
C VAL A 69 -10.14 17.06 -10.78
N TYR A 70 -10.07 16.10 -9.86
CA TYR A 70 -9.18 16.13 -8.72
C TYR A 70 -8.01 15.17 -8.91
N ARG A 71 -6.79 15.61 -8.57
CA ARG A 71 -5.55 14.86 -8.76
C ARG A 71 -4.59 15.06 -7.59
N ASN A 72 -3.68 14.10 -7.42
CA ASN A 72 -2.64 14.17 -6.41
C ASN A 72 -1.77 15.42 -6.65
N ILE A 73 -1.73 16.32 -5.66
CA ILE A 73 -0.99 17.58 -5.73
C ILE A 73 0.53 17.38 -5.89
N LEU A 74 1.06 16.26 -5.42
CA LEU A 74 2.49 15.93 -5.58
C LEU A 74 2.81 15.48 -7.00
N GLN A 75 1.83 14.92 -7.72
CA GLN A 75 2.01 14.44 -9.10
C GLN A 75 1.63 15.51 -10.13
N TYR A 76 0.68 16.38 -9.80
CA TYR A 76 0.17 17.44 -10.67
C TYR A 76 0.31 18.79 -9.95
N PRO A 77 1.43 19.52 -10.15
CA PRO A 77 1.70 20.78 -9.45
C PRO A 77 0.66 21.88 -9.69
N ASP A 78 -0.05 21.83 -10.82
CA ASP A 78 -1.13 22.78 -11.14
C ASP A 78 -2.42 22.50 -10.32
N ALA A 79 -2.52 21.35 -9.65
CA ALA A 79 -3.68 21.01 -8.85
C ALA A 79 -3.68 21.77 -7.52
N THR A 80 -4.70 22.60 -7.29
CA THR A 80 -4.77 23.46 -6.10
C THR A 80 -5.75 22.94 -5.06
N LYS A 81 -5.40 23.09 -3.79
CA LYS A 81 -6.30 22.76 -2.68
C LYS A 81 -7.50 23.74 -2.66
N VAL A 82 -8.64 23.28 -2.18
CA VAL A 82 -9.83 24.11 -2.02
C VAL A 82 -9.86 24.68 -0.59
N PRO A 83 -9.97 26.00 -0.39
CA PRO A 83 -9.99 26.57 0.95
C PRO A 83 -11.06 25.94 1.86
N GLY A 84 -10.67 25.56 3.07
CA GLY A 84 -11.55 24.93 4.06
C GLY A 84 -11.90 23.46 3.78
N ILE A 85 -11.36 22.84 2.71
CA ILE A 85 -11.61 21.45 2.36
C ILE A 85 -10.30 20.69 2.21
N LEU A 86 -10.16 19.59 2.95
CA LEU A 86 -9.09 18.63 2.76
C LEU A 86 -9.65 17.39 2.05
N ILE A 87 -9.00 16.94 0.98
CA ILE A 87 -9.41 15.75 0.24
C ILE A 87 -8.29 14.73 0.32
N VAL A 88 -8.54 13.59 0.95
CA VAL A 88 -7.55 12.50 1.10
C VAL A 88 -8.06 11.26 0.38
N ARG A 89 -7.26 10.76 -0.57
CA ARG A 89 -7.52 9.52 -1.29
C ARG A 89 -6.82 8.34 -0.63
N VAL A 90 -7.53 7.21 -0.54
CA VAL A 90 -7.00 5.92 -0.07
C VAL A 90 -6.86 4.97 -1.25
N ASP A 91 -5.62 4.58 -1.58
CA ASP A 91 -5.31 3.77 -2.77
C ASP A 91 -5.11 2.28 -2.39
N SER A 92 -6.02 1.71 -1.58
CA SER A 92 -6.00 0.28 -1.21
C SER A 92 -7.31 -0.20 -0.60
N ALA A 93 -7.56 -1.52 -0.66
CA ALA A 93 -8.50 -2.17 0.26
C ALA A 93 -8.13 -1.89 1.73
N ILE A 94 -9.14 -1.86 2.60
CA ILE A 94 -8.96 -1.57 4.03
C ILE A 94 -9.29 -2.82 4.84
N TYR A 95 -8.25 -3.39 5.44
CA TYR A 95 -8.35 -4.58 6.28
C TYR A 95 -7.75 -4.33 7.66
N PHE A 96 -7.89 -5.29 8.56
CA PHE A 96 -7.26 -5.29 9.89
C PHE A 96 -5.78 -4.88 9.86
N SER A 97 -5.02 -5.31 8.85
CA SER A 97 -3.59 -5.01 8.75
C SER A 97 -3.27 -3.53 8.56
N ASN A 98 -4.16 -2.73 7.96
CA ASN A 98 -3.85 -1.35 7.55
C ASN A 98 -4.88 -0.30 8.00
N SER A 99 -6.03 -0.70 8.54
CA SER A 99 -7.13 0.22 8.90
C SER A 99 -6.71 1.32 9.86
N ASN A 100 -6.02 0.95 10.95
CA ASN A 100 -5.47 1.91 11.91
C ASN A 100 -4.46 2.85 11.25
N TYR A 101 -3.60 2.33 10.39
CA TYR A 101 -2.63 3.17 9.68
C TYR A 101 -3.33 4.23 8.81
N VAL A 102 -4.37 3.85 8.07
CA VAL A 102 -5.13 4.77 7.21
C VAL A 102 -5.77 5.87 8.06
N LYS A 103 -6.47 5.52 9.14
CA LYS A 103 -7.05 6.48 10.09
C LYS A 103 -6.01 7.46 10.62
N GLU A 104 -4.93 6.96 11.21
CA GLU A 104 -3.87 7.79 11.80
C GLU A 104 -3.13 8.61 10.74
N ARG A 105 -3.05 8.13 9.49
CA ARG A 105 -2.47 8.88 8.38
C ARG A 105 -3.36 10.05 7.98
N ILE A 106 -4.67 9.85 7.87
CA ILE A 106 -5.62 10.92 7.56
C ILE A 106 -5.61 11.99 8.66
N LEU A 107 -5.65 11.58 9.93
CA LEU A 107 -5.60 12.50 11.07
C LEU A 107 -4.31 13.33 11.11
N ARG A 108 -3.17 12.74 10.76
CA ARG A 108 -1.91 13.47 10.63
C ARG A 108 -1.94 14.50 9.52
N TRP A 109 -2.40 14.13 8.32
CA TRP A 109 -2.55 15.09 7.23
C TRP A 109 -3.46 16.26 7.60
N LEU A 110 -4.55 15.99 8.32
CA LEU A 110 -5.43 17.04 8.83
C LEU A 110 -4.70 17.98 9.79
N ALA A 111 -3.97 17.42 10.76
CA ALA A 111 -3.23 18.22 11.73
C ALA A 111 -2.14 19.09 11.05
N ASP A 112 -1.36 18.51 10.15
CA ASP A 112 -0.31 19.20 9.39
C ASP A 112 -0.91 20.35 8.55
N GLU A 113 -2.08 20.12 7.93
CA GLU A 113 -2.78 21.15 7.16
C GLU A 113 -3.33 22.26 8.05
N GLU A 114 -3.95 21.93 9.19
CA GLU A 114 -4.47 22.92 10.13
C GLU A 114 -3.36 23.81 10.70
N GLU A 115 -2.18 23.25 10.95
CA GLU A 115 -1.00 24.03 11.37
C GLU A 115 -0.55 25.00 10.28
N ASN A 116 -0.42 24.52 9.04
CA ASN A 116 -0.05 25.36 7.91
C ASN A 116 -1.06 26.50 7.66
N LEU A 117 -2.36 26.22 7.79
CA LEU A 117 -3.41 27.22 7.63
C LEU A 117 -3.35 28.29 8.73
N LYS A 118 -3.06 27.89 9.98
CA LYS A 118 -2.88 28.84 11.11
C LYS A 118 -1.71 29.78 10.87
N GLU A 119 -0.56 29.26 10.44
CA GLU A 119 0.62 30.08 10.13
C GLU A 119 0.34 31.15 9.07
N HIS A 120 -0.50 30.82 8.08
CA HIS A 120 -0.84 31.69 6.96
C HIS A 120 -2.14 32.49 7.19
N SER A 121 -2.69 32.48 8.42
CA SER A 121 -3.95 33.16 8.78
C SER A 121 -5.13 32.82 7.86
N GLN A 122 -5.19 31.56 7.41
CA GLN A 122 -6.22 31.04 6.53
C GLN A 122 -7.37 30.39 7.33
N PRO A 123 -8.58 30.29 6.75
CA PRO A 123 -9.70 29.62 7.39
C PRO A 123 -9.38 28.15 7.70
N ARG A 124 -9.80 27.68 8.88
CA ARG A 124 -9.64 26.28 9.29
C ARG A 124 -10.35 25.33 8.32
N ILE A 125 -9.94 24.07 8.35
CA ILE A 125 -10.65 23.00 7.66
C ILE A 125 -12.05 22.85 8.26
N GLN A 126 -13.06 22.80 7.39
CA GLN A 126 -14.46 22.59 7.74
C GLN A 126 -14.97 21.24 7.21
N TYR A 127 -14.38 20.76 6.11
CA TYR A 127 -14.75 19.52 5.44
C TYR A 127 -13.52 18.66 5.20
N LEU A 128 -13.62 17.38 5.56
CA LEU A 128 -12.70 16.34 5.14
C LEU A 128 -13.44 15.41 4.18
N ILE A 129 -12.95 15.29 2.94
CA ILE A 129 -13.46 14.34 1.96
C ILE A 129 -12.51 13.15 1.90
N VAL A 130 -13.03 11.95 2.12
CA VAL A 130 -12.27 10.71 1.96
C VAL A 130 -12.62 10.11 0.61
N GLU A 131 -11.71 10.24 -0.35
CA GLU A 131 -11.89 9.71 -1.70
C GLU A 131 -11.62 8.20 -1.67
N MET A 132 -12.72 7.44 -1.71
CA MET A 132 -12.74 5.99 -1.50
C MET A 132 -12.96 5.19 -2.79
N SER A 133 -13.09 5.82 -3.96
CA SER A 133 -13.32 5.10 -5.24
C SER A 133 -12.27 4.02 -5.54
N PRO A 134 -10.97 4.18 -5.19
CA PRO A 134 -9.97 3.13 -5.40
C PRO A 134 -10.05 1.99 -4.38
N VAL A 135 -10.83 2.13 -3.31
CA VAL A 135 -10.96 1.12 -2.26
C VAL A 135 -11.85 -0.01 -2.77
N THR A 136 -11.26 -1.14 -3.08
CA THR A 136 -11.97 -2.27 -3.69
C THR A 136 -12.76 -3.12 -2.69
N ASP A 137 -12.37 -3.09 -1.41
CA ASP A 137 -12.95 -3.94 -0.37
C ASP A 137 -12.65 -3.39 1.04
N ILE A 138 -13.49 -3.75 2.01
CA ILE A 138 -13.37 -3.34 3.42
C ILE A 138 -13.86 -4.42 4.38
N ASP A 139 -13.06 -4.74 5.41
CA ASP A 139 -13.48 -5.65 6.49
C ASP A 139 -14.04 -4.91 7.72
N THR A 140 -14.49 -5.66 8.74
CA THR A 140 -15.03 -5.11 9.98
C THR A 140 -14.06 -4.18 10.70
N SER A 141 -12.75 -4.48 10.67
CA SER A 141 -11.73 -3.63 11.31
C SER A 141 -11.51 -2.34 10.53
N GLY A 142 -11.66 -2.38 9.20
CA GLY A 142 -11.71 -1.21 8.34
C GLY A 142 -12.90 -0.30 8.67
N ILE A 143 -14.10 -0.87 8.77
CA ILE A 143 -15.31 -0.12 9.15
C ILE A 143 -15.12 0.54 10.51
N HIS A 144 -14.64 -0.19 11.51
CA HIS A 144 -14.43 0.35 12.84
C HIS A 144 -13.42 1.51 12.86
N ALA A 145 -12.31 1.41 12.13
CA ALA A 145 -11.34 2.49 12.04
C ALA A 145 -11.92 3.75 11.36
N LEU A 146 -12.81 3.58 10.37
CA LEU A 146 -13.54 4.70 9.78
C LEU A 146 -14.53 5.31 10.77
N GLU A 147 -15.29 4.52 11.53
CA GLU A 147 -16.17 5.03 12.59
C GLU A 147 -15.41 5.85 13.63
N GLU A 148 -14.23 5.39 14.06
CA GLU A 148 -13.35 6.14 14.95
C GLU A 148 -12.84 7.44 14.32
N LEU A 149 -12.53 7.43 13.02
CA LEU A 149 -12.18 8.62 12.26
C LEU A 149 -13.35 9.62 12.30
N PHE A 150 -14.57 9.19 11.96
CA PHE A 150 -15.77 10.04 11.99
C PHE A 150 -15.99 10.65 13.37
N ARG A 151 -15.93 9.86 14.44
CA ARG A 151 -16.08 10.35 15.82
C ARG A 151 -14.99 11.35 16.21
N SER A 152 -13.76 11.15 15.72
CA SER A 152 -12.65 12.09 15.97
C SER A 152 -12.85 13.43 15.28
N LEU A 153 -13.49 13.42 14.10
CA LEU A 153 -13.80 14.62 13.32
C LEU A 153 -15.02 15.37 13.85
N GLU A 154 -16.04 14.65 14.32
CA GLU A 154 -17.20 15.22 14.99
C GLU A 154 -16.80 16.00 16.25
N LYS A 155 -15.90 15.45 17.07
CA LYS A 155 -15.32 16.15 18.24
C LYS A 155 -14.58 17.43 17.87
N ARG A 156 -14.15 17.59 16.62
CA ARG A 156 -13.44 18.75 16.08
C ARG A 156 -14.34 19.70 15.28
N ASP A 157 -15.64 19.41 15.19
CA ASP A 157 -16.60 20.17 14.38
C ASP A 157 -16.19 20.24 12.89
N ILE A 158 -15.64 19.12 12.39
CA ILE A 158 -15.28 18.92 10.98
C ILE A 158 -16.27 17.94 10.37
N LYS A 159 -16.89 18.35 9.26
CA LYS A 159 -17.84 17.51 8.52
C LYS A 159 -17.10 16.55 7.62
N VAL A 160 -17.60 15.33 7.52
CA VAL A 160 -17.10 14.33 6.58
C VAL A 160 -18.10 14.15 5.45
N THR A 161 -17.60 14.03 4.22
CA THR A 161 -18.40 13.81 3.01
C THR A 161 -17.67 12.87 2.07
#